data_AF-A0A3G8LZ22-F1
#
_entry.id   AF-A0A3G8LZ22-F1
#
_cell.length_a   1.000
_cell.length_b   1.000
_cell.length_c   1.000
_cell.angle_alpha   90.00
_cell.angle_beta   90.00
_cell.angle_gamma   90.00
#
_symmetry.space_group_name_H-M   'P 1'
#
loop_
_entity.id
_entity.type
_entity.pdbx_description
1 polymer ?
#
loop_
_entity_poly.entity_id
_entity_poly.type
_entity_poly.pdbx_seq_one_letter_code
_entity_poly.pdbx_strand_id
1 'polypeptide(L)'
;MYISSTKQYSVDLQTQVINEVKNHKRLLSDVAKQYGVSAKTVYQWIRNSDARQTESKGAIVSEIAYLQQKIALLSQQLQTMAS
;
A
#
# COMPACT_ATOMS: atom_id res chain seq x y z
N MET A 1 6.64 -35.82 6.32
CA MET A 1 7.35 -34.72 5.61
C MET A 1 6.33 -34.06 4.68
N TYR A 2 5.82 -32.87 5.01
CA TYR A 2 4.83 -32.17 4.18
C TYR A 2 5.55 -31.11 3.34
N ILE A 3 5.85 -31.43 2.09
CA ILE A 3 6.35 -30.44 1.13
C ILE A 3 5.18 -29.50 0.79
N SER A 4 5.14 -28.34 1.43
CA SER A 4 4.16 -27.31 1.10
C SER A 4 4.59 -26.69 -0.23
N SER A 5 4.01 -27.16 -1.34
CA SER A 5 4.18 -26.58 -2.67
C SER A 5 3.62 -25.15 -2.65
N THR A 6 4.49 -24.15 -2.49
CA THR A 6 4.09 -22.75 -2.58
C THR A 6 3.76 -22.46 -4.04
N LYS A 7 2.47 -22.49 -4.39
CA LYS A 7 2.00 -21.94 -5.68
C LYS A 7 2.46 -20.49 -5.74
N GLN A 8 3.37 -20.19 -6.66
CA GLN A 8 3.87 -18.85 -6.88
C GLN A 8 2.92 -18.13 -7.86
N TYR A 9 2.28 -17.08 -7.38
CA TYR A 9 1.38 -16.26 -8.17
C TYR A 9 2.13 -15.04 -8.71
N SER A 10 1.74 -14.55 -9.89
CA SER A 10 2.31 -13.31 -10.44
C SER A 10 1.89 -12.09 -9.62
N VAL A 11 2.72 -11.06 -9.64
CA VAL A 11 2.45 -9.79 -8.96
C VAL A 11 1.21 -9.11 -9.56
N ASP A 12 1.03 -9.21 -10.87
CA ASP A 12 -0.12 -8.66 -11.58
C ASP A 12 -1.44 -9.29 -11.11
N LEU A 13 -1.46 -10.62 -10.98
CA LEU A 13 -2.64 -11.35 -10.48
C LEU A 13 -2.97 -10.93 -9.05
N GLN A 14 -1.96 -10.87 -8.18
CA GLN A 14 -2.13 -10.42 -6.81
C GLN A 14 -2.72 -9.00 -6.74
N THR A 15 -2.22 -8.10 -7.59
CA THR A 15 -2.67 -6.71 -7.65
C THR A 15 -4.13 -6.60 -8.13
N GLN A 16 -4.51 -7.35 -9.17
CA GLN A 16 -5.89 -7.39 -9.65
C GLN A 16 -6.85 -7.91 -8.59
N VAL A 17 -6.50 -9.00 -7.90
CA VAL A 17 -7.32 -9.59 -6.83
C VAL A 17 -7.51 -8.61 -5.67
N ILE A 18 -6.46 -7.92 -5.25
CA ILE A 18 -6.55 -6.89 -4.20
C ILE A 18 -7.48 -5.76 -4.63
N ASN A 19 -7.36 -5.30 -5.88
CA ASN A 19 -8.18 -4.22 -6.44
C ASN A 19 -9.67 -4.58 -6.48
N GLU A 20 -10.01 -5.79 -6.93
CA GLU A 20 -11.39 -6.31 -6.95
C GLU A 20 -12.04 -6.33 -5.56
N VAL A 21 -11.30 -6.73 -4.53
CA VAL A 21 -11.85 -6.80 -3.18
C VAL A 21 -11.96 -5.41 -2.54
N LYS A 22 -10.92 -4.58 -2.64
CA LYS A 22 -10.86 -3.29 -1.93
C LYS A 22 -11.65 -2.18 -2.62
N ASN A 23 -11.60 -2.11 -3.96
CA ASN A 23 -12.19 -1.01 -4.71
C ASN A 23 -13.59 -1.36 -5.25
N HIS A 24 -13.81 -2.62 -5.64
CA HIS A 24 -15.13 -3.07 -6.12
C HIS A 24 -16.00 -3.72 -5.03
N LYS A 25 -15.56 -3.70 -3.76
CA LYS A 25 -16.28 -4.24 -2.58
C LYS A 25 -16.77 -5.68 -2.73
N ARG A 26 -16.07 -6.49 -3.51
CA ARG A 26 -16.45 -7.89 -3.75
C ARG A 26 -16.04 -8.78 -2.57
N LEU A 27 -16.82 -9.84 -2.32
CA LEU A 27 -16.50 -10.80 -1.27
C LEU A 27 -15.20 -11.57 -1.61
N LEU A 28 -14.33 -11.74 -0.62
CA LEU A 28 -13.07 -12.48 -0.78
C LEU A 28 -13.31 -13.88 -1.36
N SER A 29 -14.38 -14.56 -0.93
CA SER A 29 -14.74 -15.91 -1.39
C SER A 29 -15.06 -15.98 -2.87
N ASP A 30 -15.70 -14.94 -3.41
CA ASP A 30 -16.15 -14.92 -4.81
C ASP A 30 -14.98 -14.58 -5.73
N VAL A 31 -14.16 -13.61 -5.33
CA VAL A 31 -12.91 -13.28 -6.02
C VAL A 31 -11.95 -14.48 -5.97
N ALA A 32 -11.84 -15.16 -4.84
CA ALA A 32 -11.03 -16.36 -4.71
C ALA A 32 -11.42 -17.45 -5.73
N LYS A 33 -12.72 -17.75 -5.83
CA LYS A 33 -13.25 -18.72 -6.80
C LYS A 33 -12.98 -18.29 -8.25
N GLN A 34 -13.25 -17.04 -8.59
CA GLN A 34 -13.06 -16.53 -9.95
C GLN A 34 -11.61 -16.63 -10.43
N TYR A 35 -10.65 -16.34 -9.56
CA TYR A 35 -9.23 -16.33 -9.91
C TYR A 35 -8.51 -17.65 -9.58
N GLY A 36 -9.24 -18.68 -9.13
CA GLY A 36 -8.66 -20.00 -8.82
C GLY A 36 -7.68 -19.98 -7.64
N VAL A 37 -7.81 -19.01 -6.74
CA VAL A 37 -6.96 -18.82 -5.57
C VAL A 37 -7.72 -19.16 -4.29
N SER A 38 -7.03 -19.50 -3.21
CA SER A 38 -7.71 -19.76 -1.94
C SER A 38 -8.15 -18.45 -1.27
N ALA A 39 -9.29 -18.43 -0.60
CA ALA A 39 -9.75 -17.25 0.15
C ALA A 39 -8.74 -16.83 1.23
N LYS A 40 -8.02 -17.79 1.83
CA LYS A 40 -6.92 -17.53 2.77
C LYS A 40 -5.78 -16.74 2.10
N THR A 41 -5.42 -17.09 0.87
CA THR A 41 -4.40 -16.39 0.08
C THR A 41 -4.85 -14.95 -0.22
N VAL A 42 -6.10 -14.77 -0.64
CA VAL A 42 -6.67 -13.43 -0.88
C VAL A 42 -6.61 -12.56 0.38
N TYR A 43 -6.99 -13.12 1.52
CA TYR A 43 -6.93 -12.42 2.81
C TYR A 43 -5.49 -12.00 3.17
N GLN A 44 -4.52 -12.90 2.99
CA GLN A 44 -3.11 -12.57 3.24
C GLN A 44 -2.61 -11.44 2.33
N TRP A 45 -2.99 -11.45 1.05
CA TRP A 45 -2.61 -10.39 0.11
C TRP A 45 -3.19 -9.02 0.49
N ILE A 46 -4.47 -8.97 0.89
CA ILE A 46 -5.11 -7.74 1.33
C ILE A 46 -4.42 -7.21 2.59
N ARG A 47 -4.25 -8.05 3.60
CA ARG A 47 -3.60 -7.68 4.86
C ARG A 47 -2.18 -7.13 4.64
N ASN A 48 -1.40 -7.77 3.78
CA ASN A 48 -0.04 -7.31 3.47
C ASN A 48 -0.05 -6.02 2.63
N SER A 49 -1.07 -5.79 1.80
CA SER A 49 -1.23 -4.55 1.04
C SER A 49 -1.55 -3.35 1.94
N ASP A 50 -2.36 -3.55 2.98
CA ASP A 50 -2.71 -2.51 3.94
C ASP A 50 -1.50 -2.06 4.77
N ALA A 51 -0.67 -3.01 5.20
CA ALA A 51 0.57 -2.72 5.90
C ALA A 51 1.50 -1.84 5.05
N ARG A 52 1.77 -2.25 3.80
CA ARG A 52 2.61 -1.48 2.86
C ARG A 52 2.03 -0.11 2.54
N GLN A 53 0.72 0.01 2.39
CA GLN A 53 0.07 1.29 2.12
C GLN A 53 0.17 2.24 3.31
N THR A 54 0.09 1.72 4.53
CA THR A 54 0.23 2.52 5.76
C THR A 54 1.65 3.03 5.93
N GLU A 55 2.65 2.18 5.69
CA GLU A 55 4.08 2.56 5.70
C GLU A 55 4.38 3.64 4.66
N SER A 56 3.92 3.46 3.42
CA SER A 56 4.12 4.43 2.34
C SER A 56 3.46 5.79 2.63
N LYS A 57 2.22 5.79 3.16
CA LYS A 57 1.55 7.03 3.58
C LYS A 57 2.33 7.74 4.68
N GLY A 58 2.82 7.01 5.70
CA GLY A 58 3.61 7.59 6.78
C GLY A 58 4.90 8.26 6.28
N ALA A 59 5.60 7.63 5.34
CA ALA A 59 6.78 8.21 4.71
C ALA A 59 6.45 9.52 3.97
N ILE A 60 5.36 9.54 3.18
CA ILE A 60 4.93 10.74 2.46
C ILE A 60 4.54 11.86 3.44
N VAL A 61 3.82 11.57 4.51
CA VAL A 61 3.44 12.58 5.52
C VAL A 61 4.68 13.16 6.19
N SER A 62 5.67 12.32 6.49
CA SER A 62 6.95 12.76 7.09
C SER A 62 7.72 13.69 6.16
N GLU A 63 7.77 13.37 4.86
CA GLU A 63 8.40 14.21 3.85
C GLU A 63 7.68 15.55 3.69
N ILE A 64 6.34 15.54 3.67
CA ILE A 64 5.54 16.77 3.62
C ILE A 64 5.86 17.67 4.81
N ALA A 65 5.91 17.11 6.02
CA ALA A 65 6.23 17.88 7.23
C ALA A 65 7.63 18.50 7.17
N TYR A 66 8.62 17.73 6.69
CA TYR A 66 9.98 18.22 6.49
C TYR A 66 10.04 19.38 5.50
N LEU A 67 9.39 19.25 4.34
CA LEU A 67 9.39 20.28 3.31
C LEU A 67 8.66 21.56 3.78
N GLN A 68 7.56 21.43 4.52
CA GLN A 68 6.86 22.56 5.13
C GLN A 68 7.77 23.34 6.09
N GLN A 69 8.53 22.65 6.95
CA GLN A 69 9.50 23.29 7.85
C GLN A 69 10.59 24.03 7.07
N LYS A 70 11.11 23.41 6.01
CA LYS A 70 12.16 24.01 5.17
C LYS A 70 11.67 25.29 4.46
N ILE A 71 10.45 25.28 3.94
CA ILE A 71 9.83 26.46 3.32
C ILE A 71 9.70 27.60 4.35
N ALA A 72 9.26 27.30 5.57
CA ALA A 72 9.12 28.29 6.63
C ALA A 72 10.48 28.94 6.99
N LEU A 73 11.54 28.13 7.12
CA LEU A 73 12.89 28.61 7.40
C LEU A 73 13.43 29.52 6.29
N LEU A 74 13.28 29.10 5.03
CA LEU A 74 13.73 29.88 3.88
C LEU A 74 12.97 31.21 3.78
N SER A 75 11.67 31.20 4.06
CA SER A 75 10.83 32.41 4.08
C SER A 75 11.30 33.40 5.15
N GLN A 76 11.64 32.91 6.35
CA GLN A 76 12.19 33.73 7.42
C GLN A 76 13.55 34.33 7.03
N GLN A 77 14.43 33.54 6.43
CA GLN A 77 15.75 34.01 5.96
C GLN A 77 15.61 35.13 4.93
N LEU A 78 14.70 34.99 3.96
CA LEU A 78 14.43 36.03 2.98
C LEU A 78 13.98 37.34 3.63
N GLN A 79 13.09 37.28 4.62
CA GLN A 79 12.65 38.48 5.35
C GLN A 79 13.80 39.17 6.09
N THR A 80 14.69 38.39 6.70
CA THR A 80 15.85 38.95 7.42
C THR A 80 16.89 39.58 6.50
N MET A 81 17.01 39.12 5.24
CA MET A 81 17.92 39.69 4.25
C MET A 81 17.36 40.92 3.55
N ALA A 82 16.03 41.04 3.50
CA ALA A 82 15.32 42.18 2.91
C ALA A 82 15.11 43.35 3.90
N SER A 83 15.51 43.16 5.17
CA SER A 83 15.50 44.18 6.23
C SER A 83 16.88 44.79 6.38
#